data_AF-A0A6B9YTP2-F1
#
_entry.id   AF-A0A6B9YTP2-F1
#
_cell.length_a   1.000
_cell.length_b   1.000
_cell.length_c   1.000
_cell.angle_alpha   90.00
_cell.angle_beta   90.00
_cell.angle_gamma   90.00
#
_symmetry.space_group_name_H-M   'P 1'
#
loop_
_entity.id
_entity.type
_entity.pdbx_description
1 polymer ?
#
loop_
_entity_poly.entity_id
_entity_poly.type
_entity_poly.pdbx_seq_one_letter_code
_entity_poly.pdbx_strand_id
1 'polypeptide(L)'
;MEDRHRNHSLPQSRFPSGVTFHPVIPNGVRIPVFCLYIHGFGLKTGILALPRRTTLTSRRQYLSENPSKCCSINLYKLVDDPAPGPAIYHEARVTYTIAAFYRFVRVSEPADLKDQMLSLFRESDLLGTMLIAPEGINGTMAGSAATIDRLLDTLSAYIGLDRSEVKFSTSEESPFQRLKFKVKSEIITFRNVSIDPTKPGQYVEPRQWDALISDPEVLVLDTRNTYETEIGTFNGAVTPPLDTFSDFVTYVRENLDAEKHRKVAMFCTGGIRCEKASAFMLQEGFEEVYHLRGGILRYLEQMPKEESKWRGGCYVFDERISVDHDTFEAER
;
A
#
# COMPACT_ATOMS: atom_id res chain seq x y z
N MET A 1 14.80 -35.11 -69.93
CA MET A 1 16.26 -35.06 -69.80
C MET A 1 16.55 -35.07 -68.30
N GLU A 2 16.34 -36.22 -67.69
CA GLU A 2 17.31 -37.33 -67.54
C GLU A 2 18.16 -37.05 -66.30
N ASP A 3 17.86 -37.73 -65.19
CA ASP A 3 18.40 -39.06 -64.81
C ASP A 3 19.87 -38.94 -64.39
N ARG A 4 20.43 -39.66 -63.41
CA ARG A 4 20.01 -40.58 -62.34
C ARG A 4 21.35 -40.93 -61.67
N HIS A 5 21.39 -41.18 -60.36
CA HIS A 5 21.85 -42.49 -59.89
C HIS A 5 21.48 -42.72 -58.43
N ARG A 6 20.70 -43.79 -58.24
CA ARG A 6 20.32 -44.45 -56.99
C ARG A 6 21.35 -45.53 -56.64
N ASN A 7 21.39 -45.90 -55.36
CA ASN A 7 21.37 -47.28 -54.81
C ASN A 7 21.04 -47.12 -53.30
N HIS A 8 19.94 -47.57 -52.68
CA HIS A 8 19.40 -48.94 -52.44
C HIS A 8 20.50 -49.90 -51.93
N SER A 9 20.44 -50.63 -50.78
CA SER A 9 19.31 -51.26 -50.07
C SER A 9 19.70 -51.68 -48.62
N LEU A 10 18.66 -51.92 -47.79
CA LEU A 10 18.52 -52.42 -46.39
C LEU A 10 18.96 -53.91 -46.17
N PRO A 11 18.66 -54.66 -45.04
CA PRO A 11 18.33 -54.41 -43.60
C PRO A 11 19.01 -55.40 -42.59
N GLN A 12 18.54 -55.37 -41.32
CA GLN A 12 18.49 -56.44 -40.26
C GLN A 12 19.60 -56.40 -39.19
N SER A 13 19.39 -56.67 -37.89
CA SER A 13 18.26 -56.83 -36.95
C SER A 13 18.95 -57.09 -35.56
N ARG A 14 18.63 -56.50 -34.41
CA ARG A 14 17.65 -56.89 -33.37
C ARG A 14 18.21 -56.30 -32.04
N PHE A 15 17.45 -55.50 -31.32
CA PHE A 15 17.60 -55.35 -29.87
C PHE A 15 16.20 -55.26 -29.26
N PRO A 16 15.83 -56.11 -28.29
CA PRO A 16 14.61 -55.94 -27.54
C PRO A 16 14.85 -55.06 -26.29
N SER A 17 14.03 -54.02 -26.18
CA SER A 17 13.30 -53.55 -24.98
C SER A 17 14.02 -53.31 -23.65
N GLY A 18 13.90 -52.07 -23.15
CA GLY A 18 14.14 -51.75 -21.74
C GLY A 18 14.04 -50.25 -21.37
N VAL A 19 12.84 -49.67 -21.51
CA VAL A 19 12.27 -48.45 -20.88
C VAL A 19 13.22 -47.35 -20.35
N THR A 20 13.22 -46.21 -21.05
CA THR A 20 13.69 -44.90 -20.58
C THR A 20 12.60 -44.20 -19.75
N PHE A 21 12.93 -43.79 -18.51
CA PHE A 21 12.20 -42.74 -17.80
C PHE A 21 13.01 -41.44 -17.86
N HIS A 22 12.45 -40.42 -18.50
CA HIS A 22 12.95 -39.04 -18.39
C HIS A 22 12.30 -38.38 -17.17
N PRO A 23 13.05 -37.91 -16.16
CA PRO A 23 12.56 -36.83 -15.32
C PRO A 23 12.78 -35.52 -16.08
N VAL A 24 11.66 -34.95 -16.54
CA VAL A 24 11.56 -33.53 -16.89
C VAL A 24 12.00 -32.72 -15.67
N ILE A 25 12.99 -31.84 -15.84
CA ILE A 25 13.35 -30.81 -14.87
C ILE A 25 12.55 -29.56 -15.23
N PRO A 26 11.56 -29.12 -14.45
CA PRO A 26 11.09 -27.76 -14.54
C PRO A 26 11.88 -26.90 -13.54
N ASN A 27 12.46 -25.82 -14.06
CA ASN A 27 12.89 -24.63 -13.35
C ASN A 27 14.15 -24.77 -12.49
N GLY A 28 15.28 -24.40 -13.10
CA GLY A 28 16.55 -24.13 -12.43
C GLY A 28 16.50 -22.92 -11.50
N VAL A 29 15.95 -23.12 -10.30
CA VAL A 29 16.11 -22.19 -9.18
C VAL A 29 17.34 -22.62 -8.38
N ARG A 30 18.38 -21.79 -8.40
CA ARG A 30 19.55 -21.94 -7.51
C ARG A 30 19.20 -21.31 -6.17
N ILE A 31 19.01 -22.11 -5.13
CA ILE A 31 18.83 -21.62 -3.76
C ILE A 31 20.23 -21.39 -3.14
N PRO A 32 20.59 -20.16 -2.71
CA PRO A 32 21.75 -19.98 -1.86
C PRO A 32 21.42 -20.49 -0.45
N VAL A 33 22.18 -21.47 0.03
CA VAL A 33 22.14 -21.88 1.44
C VAL A 33 22.82 -20.78 2.26
N PHE A 34 22.05 -19.99 2.99
CA PHE A 34 22.59 -19.07 4.00
C PHE A 34 22.84 -19.85 5.29
N CYS A 35 24.12 -19.92 5.69
CA CYS A 35 24.49 -20.39 7.03
C CYS A 35 24.57 -19.16 7.94
N LEU A 36 23.66 -19.02 8.90
CA LEU A 36 23.77 -18.01 9.95
C LEU A 36 24.88 -18.44 10.94
N TYR A 37 25.90 -17.59 11.10
CA TYR A 37 26.84 -17.70 12.21
C TYR A 37 26.31 -16.91 13.41
N ILE A 38 26.19 -17.56 14.57
CA ILE A 38 26.04 -16.88 15.85
C ILE A 38 27.37 -17.02 16.59
N HIS A 39 28.11 -15.94 16.71
CA HIS A 39 29.13 -15.78 17.74
C HIS A 39 28.71 -14.62 18.64
N GLY A 40 28.84 -14.80 19.95
CA GLY A 40 28.44 -13.83 20.97
C GLY A 40 29.01 -12.43 20.68
N PHE A 41 28.13 -11.44 20.80
CA PHE A 41 28.35 -9.99 20.62
C PHE A 41 28.81 -9.54 19.21
N GLY A 42 27.81 -9.23 18.37
CA GLY A 42 27.96 -8.41 17.15
C GLY A 42 27.66 -9.13 15.83
N LEU A 43 26.55 -8.78 15.16
CA LEU A 43 26.25 -9.27 13.80
C LEU A 43 27.27 -8.71 12.79
N LYS A 44 28.03 -9.59 12.14
CA LYS A 44 28.66 -9.31 10.84
C LYS A 44 28.24 -10.37 9.85
N THR A 45 27.61 -9.94 8.75
CA THR A 45 27.27 -10.80 7.60
C THR A 45 28.52 -11.02 6.74
N GLY A 46 28.86 -12.27 6.44
CA GLY A 46 29.97 -12.63 5.56
C GLY A 46 29.55 -13.72 4.57
N ILE A 47 29.67 -13.44 3.28
CA ILE A 47 29.36 -14.39 2.20
C ILE A 47 30.56 -15.33 2.00
N LEU A 48 30.41 -16.63 2.29
CA LEU A 48 31.40 -17.62 1.89
C LEU A 48 31.18 -17.98 0.41
N ALA A 49 31.93 -17.35 -0.49
CA ALA A 49 31.88 -17.66 -1.92
C ALA A 49 32.58 -19.00 -2.20
N LEU A 50 31.83 -20.02 -2.60
CA LEU A 50 32.38 -21.27 -3.14
C LEU A 50 32.56 -21.15 -4.68
N PRO A 51 33.61 -21.75 -5.26
CA PRO A 51 33.91 -21.63 -6.68
C PRO A 51 32.82 -22.22 -7.58
N ARG A 52 32.63 -21.61 -8.76
CA ARG A 52 31.43 -21.69 -9.62
C ARG A 52 31.10 -23.05 -10.28
N ARG A 53 31.84 -24.14 -10.05
CA ARG A 53 31.54 -25.46 -10.63
C ARG A 53 32.06 -26.60 -9.76
N THR A 54 31.20 -27.14 -8.90
CA THR A 54 31.46 -28.38 -8.15
C THR A 54 30.15 -29.15 -8.01
N THR A 55 30.15 -30.42 -8.41
CA THR A 55 29.00 -31.34 -8.29
C THR A 55 28.73 -31.69 -6.83
N LEU A 56 27.50 -32.08 -6.48
CA LEU A 56 27.09 -32.45 -5.10
C LEU A 56 28.04 -33.47 -4.45
N THR A 57 28.59 -34.40 -5.24
CA THR A 57 29.56 -35.42 -4.80
C THR A 57 30.87 -34.82 -4.28
N SER A 58 31.40 -33.79 -4.94
CA SER A 58 32.63 -33.11 -4.52
C SER A 58 32.47 -32.26 -3.24
N ARG A 59 31.23 -31.89 -2.90
CA ARG A 59 30.90 -31.08 -1.72
C ARG A 59 30.92 -31.91 -0.43
N ARG A 60 30.52 -33.18 -0.49
CA ARG A 60 30.66 -34.15 0.62
C ARG A 60 32.12 -34.48 0.90
N GLN A 61 32.91 -34.65 -0.16
CA GLN A 61 34.34 -34.97 -0.04
C GLN A 61 35.15 -33.81 0.56
N TYR A 62 34.87 -32.56 0.17
CA TYR A 62 35.51 -31.38 0.76
C TYR A 62 35.24 -31.24 2.27
N LEU A 63 34.01 -31.56 2.70
CA LEU A 63 33.60 -31.51 4.11
C LEU A 63 34.19 -32.67 4.93
N SER A 64 34.43 -33.85 4.34
CA SER A 64 35.12 -34.95 5.04
C SER A 64 36.62 -34.71 5.20
N GLU A 65 37.24 -33.97 4.28
CA GLU A 65 38.68 -33.66 4.30
C GLU A 65 39.05 -32.45 5.17
N ASN A 66 38.06 -31.66 5.65
CA ASN A 66 38.28 -30.45 6.46
C ASN A 66 37.44 -30.40 7.76
N PRO A 67 37.61 -31.37 8.69
CA PRO A 67 36.73 -31.55 9.86
C PRO A 67 36.80 -30.40 10.89
N SER A 68 37.88 -29.63 10.93
CA SER A 68 38.06 -28.49 11.85
C SER A 68 37.26 -27.22 11.46
N LYS A 69 36.46 -27.26 10.39
CA LYS A 69 35.55 -26.18 9.98
C LYS A 69 34.06 -26.48 10.21
N CYS A 70 33.72 -27.64 10.79
CA CYS A 70 32.36 -27.98 11.17
C CYS A 70 32.21 -27.89 12.70
N CYS A 71 31.40 -26.95 13.17
CA CYS A 71 30.94 -26.97 14.56
C CYS A 71 30.08 -28.22 14.78
N SER A 72 30.45 -28.96 15.82
CA SER A 72 29.87 -30.23 16.25
C SER A 72 28.40 -30.08 16.66
N ILE A 73 27.50 -30.66 15.86
CA ILE A 73 26.19 -31.11 16.35
C ILE A 73 26.39 -32.55 16.82
N ASN A 74 26.13 -32.81 18.09
CA ASN A 74 26.13 -34.14 18.70
C ASN A 74 25.19 -35.08 17.92
N LEU A 75 25.74 -35.99 17.12
CA LEU A 75 25.03 -37.16 16.61
C LEU A 75 25.30 -38.34 17.54
N TYR A 76 24.49 -38.50 18.59
CA TYR A 76 24.34 -39.78 19.26
C TYR A 76 22.86 -40.06 19.51
N LYS A 77 22.43 -41.24 19.03
CA LYS A 77 21.10 -41.86 19.07
C LYS A 77 20.10 -41.41 18.00
N LEU A 78 20.15 -42.08 16.85
CA LEU A 78 18.98 -42.40 16.04
C LEU A 78 19.09 -43.88 15.67
N VAL A 79 18.50 -44.73 16.51
CA VAL A 79 18.17 -46.12 16.19
C VAL A 79 16.65 -46.17 16.11
N ASP A 80 16.16 -46.59 14.96
CA ASP A 80 14.77 -47.00 14.66
C ASP A 80 13.64 -46.00 14.97
N ASP A 81 13.56 -44.92 14.18
CA ASP A 81 12.33 -44.14 14.03
C ASP A 81 12.00 -44.04 12.52
N PRO A 82 10.78 -44.34 12.04
CA PRO A 82 10.43 -44.21 10.63
C PRO A 82 10.73 -42.80 10.14
N ALA A 83 11.30 -42.71 8.93
CA ALA A 83 11.73 -41.47 8.31
C ALA A 83 10.67 -40.37 8.52
N PRO A 84 11.04 -39.20 9.07
CA PRO A 84 10.11 -38.09 9.20
C PRO A 84 9.58 -37.77 7.81
N GLY A 85 8.25 -37.70 7.68
CA GLY A 85 7.59 -37.30 6.45
C GLY A 85 8.12 -35.95 5.94
N PRO A 86 7.83 -35.59 4.68
CA PRO A 86 8.34 -34.35 4.10
C PRO A 86 8.01 -33.17 5.01
N ALA A 87 9.05 -32.49 5.52
CA ALA A 87 8.89 -31.30 6.31
C ALA A 87 8.13 -30.26 5.48
N ILE A 88 6.90 -29.95 5.90
CA ILE A 88 6.13 -28.86 5.33
C ILE A 88 6.80 -27.58 5.84
N TYR A 89 7.62 -26.95 4.99
CA TYR A 89 8.12 -25.61 5.24
C TYR A 89 6.93 -24.65 5.11
N HIS A 90 6.40 -24.19 6.24
CA HIS A 90 5.57 -22.99 6.23
C HIS A 90 6.51 -21.81 5.97
N GLU A 91 6.50 -21.26 4.75
CA GLU A 91 7.04 -19.92 4.52
C GLU A 91 6.33 -18.97 5.49
N ALA A 92 7.09 -18.33 6.37
CA ALA A 92 6.56 -17.30 7.24
C ALA A 92 6.03 -16.17 6.33
N ARG A 93 4.71 -16.07 6.21
CA ARG A 93 4.07 -15.01 5.46
C ARG A 93 4.41 -13.68 6.14
N VAL A 94 5.03 -12.78 5.40
CA VAL A 94 5.31 -11.43 5.88
C VAL A 94 4.03 -10.63 5.74
N THR A 95 3.44 -10.21 6.86
CA THR A 95 2.31 -9.28 6.86
C THR A 95 2.84 -7.86 6.92
N TYR A 96 2.52 -7.06 5.90
CA TYR A 96 2.77 -5.63 5.87
C TYR A 96 1.64 -4.90 6.60
N THR A 97 2.01 -4.03 7.53
CA THR A 97 1.12 -2.98 8.04
C THR A 97 1.19 -1.80 7.08
N ILE A 98 0.05 -1.34 6.61
CA ILE A 98 -0.11 -0.19 5.72
C ILE A 98 -0.73 0.94 6.54
N ALA A 99 -0.15 2.13 6.45
CA ALA A 99 -0.65 3.34 7.07
C ALA A 99 -0.92 4.39 6.00
N ALA A 100 -2.18 4.81 5.87
CA ALA A 100 -2.61 5.94 5.06
C ALA A 100 -2.93 7.13 5.97
N PHE A 101 -2.31 8.27 5.72
CA PHE A 101 -2.43 9.45 6.56
C PHE A 101 -2.23 10.73 5.75
N TYR A 102 -2.79 11.83 6.25
CA TYR A 102 -2.46 13.17 5.82
C TYR A 102 -2.61 14.13 7.00
N ARG A 103 -1.98 15.28 6.89
CA ARG A 103 -2.15 16.35 7.87
C ARG A 103 -1.80 17.69 7.24
N PHE A 104 -2.75 18.63 7.31
CA PHE A 104 -2.48 20.02 6.97
C PHE A 104 -1.88 20.73 8.18
N VAL A 105 -0.66 21.19 8.00
CA VAL A 105 0.16 21.83 9.04
C VAL A 105 1.30 22.55 8.34
N ARG A 106 1.68 23.73 8.84
CA ARG A 106 2.77 24.47 8.21
C ARG A 106 4.09 23.72 8.38
N VAL A 107 4.69 23.33 7.26
CA VAL A 107 6.03 22.74 7.21
C VAL A 107 6.99 23.80 6.65
N SER A 108 7.82 24.38 7.51
CA SER A 108 8.72 25.47 7.10
C SER A 108 9.77 25.02 6.09
N GLU A 109 10.36 23.84 6.30
CA GLU A 109 11.46 23.30 5.48
C GLU A 109 11.13 21.89 4.95
N PRO A 110 10.30 21.78 3.89
CA PRO A 110 9.92 20.47 3.31
C PRO A 110 11.11 19.61 2.85
N ALA A 111 12.18 20.25 2.36
CA ALA A 111 13.38 19.57 1.90
C ALA A 111 14.14 18.90 3.05
N ASP A 112 14.28 19.61 4.18
CA ASP A 112 14.95 19.10 5.37
C ASP A 112 14.17 17.94 5.97
N LEU A 113 12.84 18.04 6.05
CA LEU A 113 12.00 16.93 6.50
C LEU A 113 12.17 15.71 5.58
N LYS A 114 12.21 15.91 4.26
CA LYS A 114 12.45 14.84 3.29
C LYS A 114 13.78 14.11 3.57
N ASP A 115 14.85 14.86 3.78
CA ASP A 115 16.18 14.31 3.99
C ASP A 115 16.31 13.62 5.35
N GLN A 116 15.69 14.18 6.39
CA GLN A 116 15.58 13.53 7.70
C GLN A 116 14.83 12.20 7.62
N MET A 117 13.67 12.16 6.96
CA MET A 117 12.89 10.93 6.78
C MET A 117 13.66 9.89 5.96
N LEU A 118 14.33 10.31 4.87
CA LEU A 118 15.19 9.42 4.10
C LEU A 118 16.33 8.86 4.95
N SER A 119 16.95 9.66 5.81
CA SER A 119 18.04 9.20 6.67
C SER A 119 17.57 8.19 7.72
N LEU A 120 16.41 8.43 8.33
CA LEU A 120 15.85 7.57 9.39
C LEU A 120 15.40 6.20 8.87
N PHE A 121 14.87 6.15 7.65
CA PHE A 121 14.24 4.95 7.09
C PHE A 121 15.03 4.29 5.95
N ARG A 122 16.24 4.77 5.64
CA ARG A 122 17.07 4.24 4.52
C ARG A 122 17.31 2.74 4.59
N GLU A 123 17.58 2.23 5.78
CA GLU A 123 17.92 0.82 6.04
C GLU A 123 16.78 0.07 6.73
N SER A 124 15.54 0.54 6.53
CA SER A 124 14.32 -0.11 7.04
C SER A 124 13.60 -0.89 5.95
N ASP A 125 12.58 -1.64 6.34
CA ASP A 125 11.60 -2.28 5.47
C ASP A 125 10.45 -1.35 5.05
N LEU A 126 10.57 -0.03 5.29
CA LEU A 126 9.55 0.94 4.92
C LEU A 126 9.46 1.10 3.39
N LEU A 127 8.25 1.03 2.87
CA LEU A 127 7.89 1.18 1.46
C LEU A 127 6.74 2.19 1.34
N GLY A 128 6.48 2.66 0.11
CA GLY A 128 5.37 3.57 -0.16
C GLY A 128 5.81 4.98 -0.53
N THR A 129 4.86 5.91 -0.52
CA THR A 129 5.11 7.29 -0.91
C THR A 129 4.51 8.25 0.10
N MET A 130 5.31 9.20 0.58
CA MET A 130 4.84 10.35 1.34
C MET A 130 5.23 11.63 0.60
N LEU A 131 4.21 12.44 0.33
CA LEU A 131 4.30 13.79 -0.19
C LEU A 131 4.50 14.75 0.98
N ILE A 132 5.41 15.70 0.79
CA ILE A 132 5.73 16.75 1.76
C ILE A 132 5.63 18.08 1.02
N ALA A 133 4.84 19.01 1.54
CA ALA A 133 4.71 20.35 1.00
C ALA A 133 4.68 21.38 2.14
N PRO A 134 4.83 22.68 1.85
CA PRO A 134 4.71 23.71 2.89
C PRO A 134 3.37 23.68 3.66
N GLU A 135 2.32 23.14 3.02
CA GLU A 135 0.98 22.98 3.60
C GLU A 135 0.79 21.70 4.43
N GLY A 136 1.74 20.77 4.45
CA GLY A 136 1.64 19.56 5.26
C GLY A 136 2.24 18.29 4.65
N ILE A 137 1.70 17.13 5.04
CA ILE A 137 2.09 15.81 4.52
C ILE A 137 0.88 14.98 4.08
N ASN A 138 1.09 14.07 3.13
CA ASN A 138 0.12 13.05 2.72
C ASN A 138 0.88 11.79 2.29
N GLY A 139 0.56 10.63 2.84
CA GLY A 139 1.27 9.41 2.51
C GLY A 139 0.46 8.13 2.68
N THR A 140 0.85 7.15 1.87
CA THR A 140 0.51 5.75 2.09
C THR A 140 1.81 4.97 2.16
N MET A 141 2.07 4.40 3.33
CA MET A 141 3.33 3.79 3.70
C MET A 141 3.09 2.36 4.16
N ALA A 142 4.01 1.44 3.90
CA ALA A 142 3.89 0.05 4.31
C ALA A 142 5.20 -0.50 4.88
N GLY A 143 5.14 -1.40 5.84
CA GLY A 143 6.30 -2.07 6.44
C GLY A 143 5.86 -2.98 7.58
N SER A 144 6.80 -3.51 8.35
CA SER A 144 6.47 -4.17 9.61
C SER A 144 5.76 -3.20 10.57
N ALA A 145 4.93 -3.73 11.47
CA ALA A 145 4.23 -2.94 12.49
C ALA A 145 5.19 -2.02 13.26
N ALA A 146 6.36 -2.54 13.65
CA ALA A 146 7.38 -1.78 14.37
C ALA A 146 7.97 -0.61 13.54
N THR A 147 8.10 -0.77 12.23
CA THR A 147 8.57 0.29 11.33
C THR A 147 7.51 1.35 11.12
N ILE A 148 6.24 0.95 10.98
CA ILE A 148 5.12 1.89 10.91
C ILE A 148 4.96 2.67 12.22
N ASP A 149 5.06 2.01 13.37
CA ASP A 149 5.01 2.67 14.68
C ASP A 149 6.10 3.74 14.80
N ARG A 150 7.34 3.39 14.42
CA ARG A 150 8.45 4.34 14.41
C ARG A 150 8.20 5.53 13.49
N LEU A 151 7.63 5.30 12.31
CA LEU A 151 7.24 6.38 11.39
C LEU A 151 6.20 7.30 12.04
N LEU A 152 5.15 6.74 12.62
CA LEU A 152 4.08 7.51 13.23
C LEU A 152 4.53 8.27 14.47
N ASP A 153 5.38 7.69 15.32
CA ASP A 153 5.98 8.39 16.47
C ASP A 153 6.83 9.57 16.00
N THR A 154 7.59 9.38 14.92
CA THR A 154 8.43 10.44 14.32
C THR A 154 7.57 11.58 13.78
N LEU A 155 6.48 11.26 13.07
CA LEU A 155 5.55 12.25 12.53
C LEU A 155 4.74 12.92 13.63
N SER A 156 4.35 12.19 14.67
CA SER A 156 3.68 12.74 15.85
C SER A 156 4.57 13.75 16.55
N ALA A 157 5.85 13.42 16.76
CA ALA A 157 6.81 14.36 17.36
C ALA A 157 7.07 15.60 16.50
N TYR A 158 7.10 15.46 15.16
CA TYR A 158 7.47 16.55 14.27
C TYR A 158 6.30 17.48 13.91
N ILE A 159 5.12 16.92 13.62
CA ILE A 159 3.94 17.67 13.15
C ILE A 159 2.67 17.44 13.98
N GLY A 160 2.76 16.64 15.05
CA GLY A 160 1.64 16.34 15.92
C GLY A 160 0.63 15.36 15.33
N LEU A 161 0.98 14.60 14.27
CA LEU A 161 0.08 13.60 13.67
C LEU A 161 -0.47 12.66 14.75
N ASP A 162 -1.79 12.63 14.87
CA ASP A 162 -2.47 11.77 15.84
C ASP A 162 -2.68 10.39 15.21
N ARG A 163 -2.44 9.32 15.97
CA ARG A 163 -2.62 7.96 15.49
C ARG A 163 -4.08 7.68 15.08
N SER A 164 -5.05 8.35 15.69
CA SER A 164 -6.47 8.25 15.34
C SER A 164 -6.82 8.89 13.98
N GLU A 165 -5.92 9.68 13.40
CA GLU A 165 -6.03 10.24 12.05
C GLU A 165 -5.47 9.29 10.98
N VAL A 166 -4.78 8.22 11.41
CA VAL A 166 -4.15 7.23 10.52
C VAL A 166 -5.10 6.08 10.28
N LYS A 167 -5.24 5.70 9.00
CA LYS A 167 -5.98 4.51 8.59
C LYS A 167 -5.00 3.37 8.39
N PHE A 168 -5.27 2.25 9.06
CA PHE A 168 -4.48 1.05 8.96
C PHE A 168 -5.16 0.03 8.03
N SER A 169 -4.33 -0.70 7.29
CA SER A 169 -4.73 -1.93 6.63
C SER A 169 -3.57 -2.93 6.65
N THR A 170 -3.84 -4.20 6.38
CA THR A 170 -2.81 -5.24 6.26
C THR A 170 -2.74 -5.88 4.88
N SER A 171 -1.58 -6.41 4.51
CA SER A 171 -1.39 -7.16 3.26
C SER A 171 -0.32 -8.25 3.43
N GLU A 172 -0.54 -9.43 2.84
CA GLU A 172 0.49 -10.48 2.74
C GLU A 172 1.47 -10.22 1.58
N GLU A 173 1.06 -9.40 0.60
CA GLU A 173 1.89 -8.99 -0.53
C GLU A 173 2.43 -7.57 -0.34
N SER A 174 3.60 -7.27 -0.90
CA SER A 174 4.21 -5.95 -0.82
C SER A 174 3.41 -4.93 -1.65
N PRO A 175 2.69 -3.97 -1.04
CA PRO A 175 1.79 -3.06 -1.78
C PRO A 175 2.55 -2.01 -2.58
N PHE A 176 3.84 -1.81 -2.28
CA PHE A 176 4.68 -0.81 -2.94
C PHE A 176 6.04 -1.41 -3.29
N GLN A 177 6.64 -0.93 -4.38
CA GLN A 177 7.94 -1.45 -4.85
C GLN A 177 9.14 -0.78 -4.17
N ARG A 178 8.98 0.44 -3.66
CA ARG A 178 10.08 1.24 -3.09
C ARG A 178 9.57 2.39 -2.22
N LEU A 179 10.43 2.84 -1.31
CA LEU A 179 10.26 4.04 -0.51
C LEU A 179 10.45 5.33 -1.33
N LYS A 180 9.54 6.30 -1.17
CA LYS A 180 9.64 7.63 -1.78
C LYS A 180 9.17 8.71 -0.81
N PHE A 181 10.06 9.63 -0.46
CA PHE A 181 9.70 10.93 0.12
C PHE A 181 9.81 11.98 -0.99
N LYS A 182 8.73 12.70 -1.26
CA LYS A 182 8.66 13.66 -2.37
C LYS A 182 8.25 15.04 -1.90
N VAL A 183 9.12 16.02 -2.12
CA VAL A 183 8.74 17.42 -1.96
C VAL A 183 7.85 17.84 -3.13
N LYS A 184 6.73 18.49 -2.81
CA LYS A 184 5.75 19.03 -3.75
C LYS A 184 5.34 20.44 -3.32
N SER A 185 4.70 21.17 -4.23
CA SER A 185 4.07 22.45 -3.90
C SER A 185 2.82 22.25 -3.04
N GLU A 186 2.11 21.13 -3.26
CA GLU A 186 0.84 20.79 -2.60
C GLU A 186 0.83 19.28 -2.31
N ILE A 187 0.23 18.88 -1.18
CA ILE A 187 0.01 17.47 -0.81
C ILE A 187 -1.28 16.90 -1.43
N ILE A 188 -2.17 17.80 -1.84
CA ILE A 188 -3.31 17.52 -2.71
C ILE A 188 -3.46 18.70 -3.67
N THR A 189 -3.34 18.40 -4.97
CA THR A 189 -3.28 19.41 -6.02
C THR A 189 -4.64 20.09 -6.18
N PHE A 190 -4.71 21.38 -5.87
CA PHE A 190 -5.92 22.20 -6.02
C PHE A 190 -5.76 23.34 -7.02
N ARG A 191 -4.51 23.71 -7.39
CA ARG A 191 -4.10 24.66 -8.43
C ARG A 191 -4.74 26.06 -8.37
N ASN A 192 -3.94 27.07 -8.71
CA ASN A 192 -4.41 28.43 -9.06
C ASN A 192 -5.21 29.18 -7.98
N VAL A 193 -5.26 28.68 -6.75
CA VAL A 193 -5.83 29.40 -5.60
C VAL A 193 -4.94 29.21 -4.39
N SER A 194 -4.49 30.32 -3.81
CA SER A 194 -3.79 30.30 -2.53
C SER A 194 -4.83 30.21 -1.41
N ILE A 195 -4.96 29.02 -0.83
CA ILE A 195 -5.84 28.73 0.31
C ILE A 195 -4.98 28.34 1.50
N ASP A 196 -5.42 28.74 2.69
CA ASP A 196 -4.86 28.25 3.94
C ASP A 196 -5.68 27.02 4.41
N PRO A 197 -5.24 25.78 4.12
CA PRO A 197 -6.01 24.59 4.45
C PRO A 197 -6.02 24.28 5.95
N THR A 198 -5.31 25.07 6.78
CA THR A 198 -5.37 24.94 8.25
C THR A 198 -6.64 25.55 8.86
N LYS A 199 -7.48 26.17 8.03
CA LYS A 199 -8.79 26.74 8.40
C LYS A 199 -9.92 26.12 7.58
N PRO A 200 -10.14 24.80 7.71
CA PRO A 200 -11.22 24.14 6.99
C PRO A 200 -12.59 24.59 7.53
N GLY A 201 -13.64 24.21 6.82
CA GLY A 201 -15.01 24.26 7.31
C GLY A 201 -15.24 23.37 8.53
N GLN A 202 -16.49 23.34 8.99
CA GLN A 202 -16.87 22.60 10.18
C GLN A 202 -16.83 21.09 9.92
N TYR A 203 -16.10 20.37 10.76
CA TYR A 203 -16.10 18.90 10.74
C TYR A 203 -17.43 18.37 11.25
N VAL A 204 -17.95 17.36 10.57
CA VAL A 204 -19.14 16.60 10.97
C VAL A 204 -18.76 15.15 11.17
N GLU A 205 -19.04 14.61 12.35
CA GLU A 205 -18.79 13.19 12.63
C GLU A 205 -19.73 12.29 11.81
N PRO A 206 -19.31 11.07 11.43
CA PRO A 206 -20.15 10.13 10.71
C PRO A 206 -21.57 9.96 11.26
N ARG A 207 -21.70 9.86 12.59
CA ARG A 207 -22.98 9.68 13.29
C ARG A 207 -23.93 10.87 13.17
N GLN A 208 -23.42 12.04 12.79
CA GLN A 208 -24.20 13.26 12.59
C GLN A 208 -24.42 13.56 11.11
N TRP A 209 -23.67 12.89 10.23
CA TRP A 209 -23.64 13.18 8.80
C TRP A 209 -25.00 12.99 8.15
N ASP A 210 -25.65 11.84 8.36
CA ASP A 210 -26.91 11.51 7.71
C ASP A 210 -28.05 12.46 8.10
N ALA A 211 -28.05 12.97 9.33
CA ALA A 211 -28.98 13.99 9.77
C ALA A 211 -28.74 15.32 9.04
N LEU A 212 -27.48 15.76 8.93
CA LEU A 212 -27.13 16.98 8.20
C LEU A 212 -27.53 16.88 6.72
N ILE A 213 -27.17 15.80 6.04
CA ILE A 213 -27.49 15.61 4.61
C ILE A 213 -28.96 15.19 4.38
N SER A 214 -29.79 15.16 5.43
CA SER A 214 -31.26 15.06 5.29
C SER A 214 -31.94 16.41 5.23
N ASP A 215 -31.28 17.48 5.66
CA ASP A 215 -31.83 18.83 5.60
C ASP A 215 -31.93 19.27 4.12
N PRO A 216 -33.14 19.55 3.60
CA PRO A 216 -33.32 19.97 2.21
C PRO A 216 -32.67 21.33 1.89
N GLU A 217 -32.28 22.11 2.91
CA GLU A 217 -31.54 23.36 2.72
C GLU A 217 -30.03 23.14 2.52
N VAL A 218 -29.52 21.92 2.77
CA VAL A 218 -28.10 21.60 2.65
C VAL A 218 -27.80 21.12 1.24
N LEU A 219 -26.96 21.88 0.53
CA LEU A 219 -26.35 21.40 -0.71
C LEU A 219 -25.27 20.38 -0.37
N VAL A 220 -25.46 19.13 -0.80
CA VAL A 220 -24.51 18.06 -0.57
C VAL A 220 -23.64 17.89 -1.82
N LEU A 221 -22.32 18.06 -1.70
CA LEU A 221 -21.35 18.00 -2.81
C LEU A 221 -20.39 16.82 -2.65
N ASP A 222 -20.32 15.98 -3.68
CA ASP A 222 -19.25 14.99 -3.84
C ASP A 222 -18.02 15.67 -4.45
N THR A 223 -16.92 15.78 -3.69
CA THR A 223 -15.70 16.46 -4.18
C THR A 223 -14.74 15.52 -4.92
N ARG A 224 -15.22 14.33 -5.29
CA ARG A 224 -14.44 13.31 -5.98
C ARG A 224 -14.52 13.44 -7.50
N ASN A 225 -13.62 12.76 -8.19
CA ASN A 225 -13.61 12.76 -9.64
C ASN A 225 -14.77 11.91 -10.19
N THR A 226 -15.21 12.19 -11.41
CA THR A 226 -16.37 11.52 -12.05
C THR A 226 -16.29 10.00 -11.94
N TYR A 227 -15.13 9.40 -12.27
CA TYR A 227 -14.93 7.94 -12.19
C TYR A 227 -15.13 7.35 -10.79
N GLU A 228 -14.95 8.13 -9.72
CA GLU A 228 -15.19 7.69 -8.34
C GLU A 228 -16.68 7.80 -7.97
N THR A 229 -17.37 8.81 -8.50
CA THR A 229 -18.80 9.06 -8.24
C THR A 229 -19.71 8.09 -8.97
N GLU A 230 -19.30 7.61 -10.15
CA GLU A 230 -20.02 6.58 -10.92
C GLU A 230 -20.10 5.23 -10.19
N ILE A 231 -19.16 4.94 -9.29
CA ILE A 231 -19.12 3.70 -8.51
C ILE A 231 -20.11 3.74 -7.34
N GLY A 232 -20.32 4.92 -6.76
CA GLY A 232 -21.18 5.11 -5.61
C GLY A 232 -21.06 6.52 -5.04
N THR A 233 -22.12 7.00 -4.39
CA THR A 233 -22.17 8.33 -3.76
C THR A 233 -23.27 8.36 -2.68
N PHE A 234 -23.37 9.46 -1.93
CA PHE A 234 -24.48 9.67 -1.00
C PHE A 234 -25.77 9.98 -1.76
N ASN A 235 -26.89 9.40 -1.31
CA ASN A 235 -28.18 9.67 -1.93
C ASN A 235 -28.52 11.17 -1.88
N GLY A 236 -28.86 11.76 -3.03
CA GLY A 236 -29.18 13.19 -3.15
C GLY A 236 -27.96 14.12 -3.26
N ALA A 237 -26.73 13.60 -3.23
CA ALA A 237 -25.54 14.41 -3.46
C ALA A 237 -25.46 14.88 -4.92
N VAL A 238 -25.07 16.13 -5.11
CA VAL A 238 -24.66 16.66 -6.41
C VAL A 238 -23.24 16.17 -6.68
N THR A 239 -23.04 15.65 -7.89
CA THR A 239 -21.74 15.17 -8.40
C THR A 239 -21.24 16.14 -9.47
N PRO A 240 -20.41 17.13 -9.11
CA PRO A 240 -19.74 17.98 -10.08
C PRO A 240 -18.94 17.12 -11.09
N PRO A 241 -18.94 17.45 -12.39
CA PRO A 241 -18.27 16.66 -13.42
C PRO A 241 -16.75 16.93 -13.39
N LEU A 242 -16.06 16.43 -12.37
CA LEU A 242 -14.63 16.68 -12.14
C LEU A 242 -13.77 15.59 -12.79
N ASP A 243 -12.97 15.95 -13.78
CA ASP A 243 -11.91 15.07 -14.28
C ASP A 243 -10.76 14.99 -13.25
N THR A 244 -10.47 16.14 -12.63
CA THR A 244 -9.49 16.31 -11.57
C THR A 244 -10.04 17.14 -10.43
N PHE A 245 -9.54 16.93 -9.21
CA PHE A 245 -9.97 17.71 -8.04
C PHE A 245 -9.78 19.23 -8.20
N SER A 246 -8.79 19.68 -8.99
CA SER A 246 -8.58 21.11 -9.25
C SER A 246 -9.72 21.75 -10.04
N ASP A 247 -10.51 20.97 -10.78
CA ASP A 247 -11.65 21.47 -11.55
C ASP A 247 -12.80 21.93 -10.64
N PHE A 248 -12.77 21.54 -9.35
CA PHE A 248 -13.73 21.98 -8.35
C PHE A 248 -13.76 23.51 -8.19
N VAL A 249 -12.60 24.17 -8.31
CA VAL A 249 -12.50 25.64 -8.24
C VAL A 249 -13.35 26.29 -9.32
N THR A 250 -13.22 25.81 -10.55
CA THR A 250 -13.98 26.31 -11.70
C THR A 250 -15.47 26.02 -11.52
N TYR A 251 -15.80 24.78 -11.13
CA TYR A 251 -17.19 24.38 -10.90
C TYR A 251 -17.91 25.29 -9.91
N VAL A 252 -17.31 25.55 -8.74
CA VAL A 252 -17.88 26.40 -7.69
C VAL A 252 -18.17 27.80 -8.23
N ARG A 253 -17.17 28.43 -8.89
CA ARG A 253 -17.29 29.81 -9.38
C ARG A 253 -18.31 29.97 -10.50
N GLU A 254 -18.50 28.95 -11.31
CA GLU A 254 -19.40 29.01 -12.48
C GLU A 254 -20.83 28.56 -12.15
N ASN A 255 -21.02 27.68 -11.15
CA ASN A 255 -22.30 27.00 -10.94
C ASN A 255 -22.91 27.27 -9.56
N LEU A 256 -22.12 27.67 -8.58
CA LEU A 256 -22.60 27.91 -7.22
C LEU A 256 -22.66 29.40 -6.91
N ASP A 257 -23.56 29.73 -6.01
CA ASP A 257 -23.87 31.08 -5.57
C ASP A 257 -23.99 31.07 -4.05
N ALA A 258 -23.12 31.79 -3.35
CA ALA A 258 -23.05 31.80 -1.90
C ALA A 258 -24.33 32.34 -1.22
N GLU A 259 -25.08 33.22 -1.89
CA GLU A 259 -26.34 33.75 -1.35
C GLU A 259 -27.47 32.71 -1.44
N LYS A 260 -27.44 31.86 -2.47
CA LYS A 260 -28.43 30.79 -2.69
C LYS A 260 -28.10 29.51 -1.92
N HIS A 261 -26.82 29.17 -1.83
CA HIS A 261 -26.34 27.91 -1.26
C HIS A 261 -25.67 28.17 0.10
N ARG A 262 -26.46 28.65 1.06
CA ARG A 262 -25.94 29.08 2.37
C ARG A 262 -25.31 27.95 3.19
N LYS A 263 -25.90 26.74 3.09
CA LYS A 263 -25.40 25.52 3.75
C LYS A 263 -24.85 24.55 2.71
N VAL A 264 -23.58 24.19 2.82
CA VAL A 264 -22.92 23.22 1.94
C VAL A 264 -22.24 22.15 2.76
N ALA A 265 -22.52 20.88 2.46
CA ALA A 265 -21.86 19.73 3.06
C ALA A 265 -21.05 18.96 2.01
N MET A 266 -19.76 18.76 2.26
CA MET A 266 -18.84 18.10 1.32
C MET A 266 -18.29 16.80 1.86
N PHE A 267 -18.03 15.86 0.97
CA PHE A 267 -17.35 14.61 1.30
C PHE A 267 -16.42 14.15 0.18
N CYS A 268 -15.49 13.27 0.54
CA CYS A 268 -14.62 12.53 -0.36
C CYS A 268 -14.19 11.22 0.32
N THR A 269 -13.34 10.43 -0.32
CA THR A 269 -12.89 9.12 0.19
C THR A 269 -12.28 9.20 1.60
N GLY A 270 -11.33 10.12 1.80
CA GLY A 270 -10.50 10.16 3.01
C GLY A 270 -10.55 11.45 3.83
N GLY A 271 -11.24 12.48 3.35
CA GLY A 271 -11.33 13.80 3.99
C GLY A 271 -10.39 14.87 3.42
N ILE A 272 -9.17 14.50 2.97
CA ILE A 272 -8.12 15.46 2.55
C ILE A 272 -8.58 16.50 1.51
N ARG A 273 -9.40 16.10 0.54
CA ARG A 273 -9.95 17.02 -0.47
C ARG A 273 -10.92 18.02 0.15
N CYS A 274 -11.75 17.56 1.08
CA CYS A 274 -12.78 18.38 1.71
C CYS A 274 -12.21 19.42 2.66
N GLU A 275 -11.07 19.16 3.33
CA GLU A 275 -10.41 20.19 4.13
C GLU A 275 -10.00 21.39 3.27
N LYS A 276 -9.39 21.11 2.11
CA LYS A 276 -8.96 22.15 1.18
C LYS A 276 -10.13 22.80 0.45
N ALA A 277 -11.10 22.01 -0.01
CA ALA A 277 -12.31 22.50 -0.66
C ALA A 277 -13.17 23.34 0.28
N SER A 278 -13.29 22.96 1.55
CA SER A 278 -14.07 23.74 2.52
C SER A 278 -13.43 25.07 2.88
N ALA A 279 -12.10 25.10 3.06
CA ALA A 279 -11.38 26.35 3.24
C ALA A 279 -11.55 27.29 2.02
N PHE A 280 -11.56 26.72 0.80
CA PHE A 280 -11.85 27.46 -0.42
C PHE A 280 -13.28 28.01 -0.47
N MET A 281 -14.29 27.19 -0.14
CA MET A 281 -15.69 27.63 -0.12
C MET A 281 -15.90 28.79 0.87
N LEU A 282 -15.30 28.72 2.06
CA LEU A 282 -15.32 29.83 3.01
C LEU A 282 -14.68 31.10 2.43
N GLN A 283 -13.56 30.97 1.70
CA GLN A 283 -12.89 32.09 1.04
C GLN A 283 -13.73 32.71 -0.09
N GLU A 284 -14.53 31.91 -0.81
CA GLU A 284 -15.46 32.39 -1.83
C GLU A 284 -16.76 32.96 -1.24
N GLY A 285 -16.90 32.99 0.09
CA GLY A 285 -17.99 33.68 0.79
C GLY A 285 -19.16 32.81 1.21
N PHE A 286 -19.06 31.48 1.11
CA PHE A 286 -20.08 30.57 1.63
C PHE A 286 -20.11 30.60 3.16
N GLU A 287 -21.31 30.69 3.73
CA GLU A 287 -21.50 30.96 5.17
C GLU A 287 -21.31 29.71 6.03
N GLU A 288 -22.04 28.64 5.72
CA GLU A 288 -22.05 27.41 6.50
C GLU A 288 -21.48 26.25 5.67
N VAL A 289 -20.17 26.02 5.82
CA VAL A 289 -19.44 24.99 5.10
C VAL A 289 -19.08 23.84 6.03
N TYR A 290 -19.60 22.65 5.72
CA TYR A 290 -19.43 21.41 6.47
C TYR A 290 -18.67 20.38 5.66
N HIS A 291 -17.96 19.48 6.34
CA HIS A 291 -17.35 18.32 5.70
C HIS A 291 -17.25 17.09 6.60
N LEU A 292 -17.37 15.92 5.97
CA LEU A 292 -17.37 14.63 6.67
C LEU A 292 -15.98 14.31 7.23
N ARG A 293 -15.87 14.24 8.57
CA ARG A 293 -14.62 13.89 9.24
C ARG A 293 -14.19 12.48 8.83
N GLY A 294 -12.95 12.38 8.32
CA GLY A 294 -12.36 11.12 7.85
C GLY A 294 -12.94 10.57 6.55
N GLY A 295 -13.87 11.29 5.91
CA GLY A 295 -14.47 10.93 4.63
C GLY A 295 -15.34 9.67 4.66
N ILE A 296 -15.67 9.18 3.46
CA ILE A 296 -16.55 8.03 3.24
C ILE A 296 -16.06 6.80 4.00
N LEU A 297 -14.74 6.53 4.02
CA LEU A 297 -14.23 5.32 4.66
C LEU A 297 -14.51 5.29 6.18
N ARG A 298 -14.32 6.42 6.88
CA ARG A 298 -14.65 6.50 8.32
C ARG A 298 -16.17 6.44 8.55
N TYR A 299 -16.95 6.91 7.57
CA TYR A 299 -18.39 6.78 7.62
C TYR A 299 -18.84 5.31 7.48
N LEU A 300 -18.30 4.57 6.51
CA LEU A 300 -18.59 3.13 6.34
C LEU A 300 -18.18 2.33 7.57
N GLU A 301 -17.09 2.73 8.23
CA GLU A 301 -16.61 2.12 9.48
C GLU A 301 -17.60 2.28 10.66
N GLN A 302 -18.22 3.46 10.78
CA GLN A 302 -18.94 3.86 11.99
C GLN A 302 -20.46 3.76 11.88
N MET A 303 -21.00 3.76 10.67
CA MET A 303 -22.43 3.80 10.43
C MET A 303 -22.99 2.42 10.09
N PRO A 304 -24.07 1.97 10.76
CA PRO A 304 -24.79 0.76 10.38
C PRO A 304 -25.29 0.85 8.95
N LYS A 305 -25.18 -0.27 8.21
CA LYS A 305 -25.60 -0.34 6.80
C LYS A 305 -27.08 -0.01 6.62
N GLU A 306 -27.92 -0.42 7.56
CA GLU A 306 -29.38 -0.25 7.53
C GLU A 306 -29.79 1.23 7.66
N GLU A 307 -29.00 2.02 8.37
CA GLU A 307 -29.22 3.45 8.60
C GLU A 307 -28.55 4.30 7.51
N SER A 308 -27.57 3.72 6.80
CA SER A 308 -26.69 4.46 5.92
C SER A 308 -27.37 5.02 4.68
N LYS A 309 -27.07 6.30 4.39
CA LYS A 309 -27.41 6.97 3.12
C LYS A 309 -26.44 6.74 1.96
N TRP A 310 -25.29 6.11 2.20
CA TRP A 310 -24.33 5.75 1.15
C TRP A 310 -24.92 4.71 0.18
N ARG A 311 -24.63 4.83 -1.13
CA ARG A 311 -25.06 3.91 -2.17
C ARG A 311 -23.88 3.54 -3.08
N GLY A 312 -23.79 2.26 -3.45
CA GLY A 312 -22.71 1.74 -4.31
C GLY A 312 -21.40 1.53 -3.57
N GLY A 313 -20.31 1.41 -4.33
CA GLY A 313 -18.95 1.25 -3.80
C GLY A 313 -18.23 2.59 -3.62
N CYS A 314 -17.29 2.64 -2.69
CA CYS A 314 -16.35 3.72 -2.49
C CYS A 314 -15.03 3.36 -3.15
N TYR A 315 -14.66 4.11 -4.20
CA TYR A 315 -13.35 3.94 -4.84
C TYR A 315 -12.20 4.16 -3.84
N VAL A 316 -11.22 3.27 -3.87
CA VAL A 316 -9.98 3.36 -3.08
C VAL A 316 -8.76 3.25 -3.98
N PHE A 317 -7.67 3.93 -3.60
CA PHE A 317 -6.46 4.08 -4.41
C PHE A 317 -5.46 2.93 -4.20
N ASP A 318 -5.97 1.72 -3.99
CA ASP A 318 -5.21 0.48 -3.80
C ASP A 318 -5.81 -0.67 -4.61
N GLU A 319 -5.25 -1.87 -4.45
CA GLU A 319 -5.60 -3.05 -5.24
C GLU A 319 -7.07 -3.48 -5.12
N ARG A 320 -7.78 -3.03 -4.07
CA ARG A 320 -9.20 -3.36 -3.87
C ARG A 320 -10.11 -2.67 -4.88
N ILE A 321 -9.67 -1.55 -5.47
CA ILE A 321 -10.41 -0.70 -6.43
C ILE A 321 -11.65 -0.02 -5.81
N SER A 322 -12.51 -0.76 -5.11
CA SER A 322 -13.71 -0.24 -4.44
C SER A 322 -14.06 -1.04 -3.19
N VAL A 323 -14.55 -0.35 -2.15
CA VAL A 323 -15.05 -0.94 -0.89
C VAL A 323 -16.44 -0.44 -0.57
N ASP A 324 -17.27 -1.24 0.09
CA ASP A 324 -18.63 -0.90 0.52
C ASP A 324 -18.85 -1.34 1.98
N HIS A 325 -20.08 -1.24 2.48
CA HIS A 325 -20.40 -1.67 3.85
C HIS A 325 -20.13 -3.15 4.13
N ASP A 326 -20.14 -4.01 3.12
CA ASP A 326 -19.95 -5.46 3.29
C ASP A 326 -18.47 -5.85 3.18
N THR A 327 -17.69 -5.05 2.46
CA THR A 327 -16.28 -5.32 2.14
C THR A 327 -15.30 -4.43 2.89
N PHE A 328 -15.79 -3.36 3.53
CA PHE A 328 -15.00 -2.51 4.39
C PHE A 328 -14.93 -3.12 5.80
N GLU A 329 -13.90 -3.94 6.02
CA GLU A 329 -13.58 -4.39 7.37
C GLU A 329 -12.92 -3.24 8.14
N ALA A 330 -13.58 -2.76 9.19
CA ALA A 330 -12.95 -1.93 10.20
C ALA A 330 -11.88 -2.78 10.90
N GLU A 331 -10.62 -2.63 10.51
CA GLU A 331 -9.52 -3.28 11.22
C GLU A 331 -9.50 -2.75 12.68
N ARG A 332 -9.84 -3.63 13.63
CA ARG A 332 -9.90 -3.34 15.07
C ARG A 332 -8.54 -3.17 15.71
#